data_AF-A0A821N9Q6-F1
#
_entry.id   AF-A0A821N9Q6-F1
#
_cell.length_a   1.000
_cell.length_b   1.000
_cell.length_c   1.000
_cell.angle_alpha   90.00
_cell.angle_beta   90.00
_cell.angle_gamma   90.00
#
_symmetry.space_group_name_H-M   'P 1'
#
loop_
_entity.id
_entity.type
_entity.pdbx_description
1 polymer ?
#
loop_
_entity_poly.entity_id
_entity_poly.type
_entity_poly.pdbx_seq_one_letter_code
_entity_poly.pdbx_strand_id
1 'polypeptide(L)'
;TINEYQIKQSSIEIEPEPIKESSIIDNQQSLILQEKELTIADLTAKYEHATRLLNEANKKHKEALDENENLILEQKKLIRSLRHEILHLQKRLTKVEAEGIMEPSIMFTRLDAERNEQTLQHAVYKGKVPEETYTELNTAMTDYIRLPSQQF
;
A
#
# COMPACT_ATOMS: atom_id res chain seq x y z
N THR A 1 -54.14 -95.84 -60.84
CA THR A 1 -52.69 -95.78 -61.11
C THR A 1 -52.37 -94.34 -61.47
N ILE A 2 -51.41 -93.71 -60.76
CA ILE A 2 -50.72 -92.41 -61.05
C ILE A 2 -51.61 -91.15 -60.84
N ASN A 3 -51.59 -90.43 -59.69
CA ASN A 3 -50.63 -89.46 -59.13
C ASN A 3 -50.21 -88.31 -60.07
N GLU A 4 -50.70 -87.08 -59.82
CA GLU A 4 -49.96 -85.85 -60.18
C GLU A 4 -50.42 -84.61 -59.38
N TYR A 5 -49.55 -84.23 -58.44
CA TYR A 5 -49.21 -82.92 -57.85
C TYR A 5 -50.27 -81.81 -57.69
N GLN A 6 -50.76 -81.65 -56.45
CA GLN A 6 -51.20 -80.35 -55.91
C GLN A 6 -49.97 -79.57 -55.40
N ILE A 7 -49.68 -78.43 -56.03
CA ILE A 7 -48.72 -77.44 -55.52
C ILE A 7 -49.42 -76.66 -54.40
N LYS A 8 -49.06 -76.94 -53.14
CA LYS A 8 -49.37 -76.06 -52.01
C LYS A 8 -48.45 -74.84 -52.09
N GLN A 9 -48.96 -73.70 -52.56
CA GLN A 9 -48.35 -72.41 -52.27
C GLN A 9 -48.67 -72.05 -50.81
N SER A 10 -47.77 -72.40 -49.89
CA SER A 10 -47.72 -71.75 -48.59
C SER A 10 -47.05 -70.38 -48.78
N SER A 11 -47.85 -69.33 -48.88
CA SER A 11 -47.36 -67.97 -48.73
C SER A 11 -46.81 -67.82 -47.32
N ILE A 12 -45.49 -67.82 -47.18
CA ILE A 12 -44.82 -67.46 -45.95
C ILE A 12 -44.98 -65.95 -45.83
N GLU A 13 -45.93 -65.54 -45.00
CA GLU A 13 -46.07 -64.17 -44.54
C GLU A 13 -44.92 -63.92 -43.56
N ILE A 14 -43.81 -63.39 -44.07
CA ILE A 14 -42.70 -62.91 -43.23
C ILE A 14 -43.19 -61.60 -42.64
N GLU A 15 -43.73 -61.67 -41.44
CA GLU A 15 -44.00 -60.50 -40.60
C GLU A 15 -42.64 -59.83 -40.33
N PRO A 16 -42.42 -58.55 -40.72
CA PRO A 16 -41.18 -57.88 -40.41
C PRO A 16 -41.12 -57.65 -38.90
N GLU A 17 -40.17 -58.28 -38.21
CA GLU A 17 -39.89 -57.94 -36.81
C GLU A 17 -39.69 -56.42 -36.67
N PRO A 18 -40.28 -55.79 -35.63
CA PRO A 18 -40.13 -54.36 -35.43
C PRO A 18 -38.65 -54.04 -35.21
N ILE A 19 -38.13 -53.19 -36.09
CA ILE A 19 -36.75 -52.71 -36.09
C ILE A 19 -36.44 -52.09 -34.72
N LYS A 20 -35.27 -52.43 -34.16
CA LYS A 20 -34.72 -51.97 -32.85
C LYS A 20 -34.44 -50.46 -32.76
N GLU A 21 -35.16 -49.62 -33.49
CA GLU A 21 -34.93 -48.18 -33.60
C GLU A 21 -35.22 -47.42 -32.29
N SER A 22 -36.19 -47.87 -31.47
CA SER A 22 -36.53 -47.15 -30.23
C SER A 22 -35.37 -47.14 -29.23
N SER A 23 -34.61 -48.25 -29.13
CA SER A 23 -33.48 -48.38 -28.20
C SER A 23 -32.27 -47.51 -28.56
N ILE A 24 -32.14 -47.14 -29.83
CA ILE A 24 -31.02 -46.31 -30.33
C ILE A 24 -31.31 -44.83 -30.05
N ILE A 25 -32.56 -44.41 -30.23
CA ILE A 25 -33.01 -43.03 -29.99
C ILE A 25 -32.91 -42.67 -28.51
N ASP A 26 -33.35 -43.55 -27.61
CA ASP A 26 -33.27 -43.32 -26.16
C ASP A 26 -31.82 -43.22 -25.67
N ASN A 27 -30.92 -44.05 -26.22
CA ASN A 27 -29.49 -43.99 -25.92
C ASN A 27 -28.83 -42.69 -26.42
N GLN A 28 -29.21 -42.19 -27.60
CA GLN A 28 -28.70 -40.92 -28.13
C GLN A 28 -29.19 -39.73 -27.29
N GLN A 29 -30.46 -39.73 -26.86
CA GLN A 29 -31.00 -38.68 -26.00
C GLN A 29 -30.33 -38.66 -24.62
N SER A 30 -30.06 -39.83 -24.03
CA SER A 30 -29.32 -39.95 -22.78
C SER A 30 -27.90 -39.38 -22.87
N LEU A 31 -27.19 -39.65 -23.99
CA LEU A 31 -25.83 -39.15 -24.20
C LEU A 31 -25.80 -37.61 -24.29
N ILE A 32 -26.76 -37.04 -25.03
CA ILE A 32 -26.92 -35.58 -25.17
C ILE A 32 -27.25 -34.94 -23.82
N LEU A 33 -28.07 -35.59 -22.99
CA LEU A 33 -28.41 -35.09 -21.66
C LEU A 33 -27.16 -35.03 -20.77
N GLN A 34 -26.36 -36.10 -20.79
CA GLN A 34 -25.13 -36.19 -20.02
C GLN A 34 -24.09 -35.14 -20.47
N GLU A 35 -23.92 -34.93 -21.77
CA GLU A 35 -23.05 -33.85 -22.28
C GLU A 35 -23.52 -32.47 -21.83
N LYS A 36 -24.84 -32.22 -21.85
CA LYS A 36 -25.41 -30.95 -21.36
C LYS A 36 -25.18 -30.76 -19.87
N GLU A 37 -25.39 -31.79 -19.06
CA GLU A 37 -25.12 -31.75 -17.62
C GLU A 37 -23.65 -31.44 -17.33
N LEU A 38 -22.73 -32.07 -18.06
CA LEU A 38 -21.29 -31.83 -17.94
C LEU A 38 -20.93 -30.38 -18.35
N THR A 39 -21.52 -29.90 -19.43
CA THR A 39 -21.32 -28.51 -19.91
C THR A 39 -21.86 -27.49 -18.90
N ILE A 40 -23.02 -27.76 -18.30
CA ILE A 40 -23.62 -26.90 -17.27
C ILE A 40 -22.75 -26.90 -16.01
N ALA A 41 -22.25 -28.06 -15.59
CA ALA A 41 -21.37 -28.18 -14.44
C ALA A 41 -20.06 -27.39 -14.66
N ASP A 42 -19.45 -27.53 -15.83
CA ASP A 42 -18.24 -26.78 -16.21
C ASP A 42 -18.47 -25.27 -16.25
N LEU A 43 -19.60 -24.83 -16.82
CA LEU A 43 -19.95 -23.41 -16.87
C LEU A 43 -20.23 -22.85 -15.49
N THR A 44 -20.86 -23.63 -14.62
CA THR A 44 -21.14 -23.24 -13.23
C THR A 44 -19.85 -23.11 -12.44
N ALA A 45 -18.92 -24.06 -12.57
CA ALA A 45 -17.60 -24.00 -11.96
C ALA A 45 -16.81 -22.77 -12.45
N LYS A 46 -16.84 -22.47 -13.75
CA LYS A 46 -16.21 -21.28 -14.33
C LYS A 46 -16.83 -19.99 -13.80
N TYR A 47 -18.17 -19.95 -13.70
CA TYR A 47 -18.90 -18.81 -13.15
C TYR A 47 -18.51 -18.58 -11.69
N GLU A 48 -18.58 -19.59 -10.84
CA GLU A 48 -18.20 -19.50 -9.43
C GLU A 48 -16.76 -19.06 -9.24
N HIS A 49 -15.84 -19.56 -10.08
CA HIS A 49 -14.45 -19.14 -10.07
C HIS A 49 -14.29 -17.67 -10.45
N ALA A 50 -14.97 -17.22 -11.51
CA ALA A 50 -14.96 -15.82 -11.92
C ALA A 50 -15.55 -14.89 -10.83
N THR A 51 -16.65 -15.30 -10.20
CA THR A 51 -17.26 -14.56 -9.09
C THR A 51 -16.33 -14.46 -7.88
N ARG A 52 -15.61 -15.54 -7.55
CA ARG A 52 -14.59 -15.52 -6.49
C ARG A 52 -13.48 -14.52 -6.81
N LEU A 53 -12.92 -14.57 -8.01
CA LEU A 53 -11.89 -13.61 -8.45
C LEU A 53 -12.37 -12.16 -8.41
N LEU A 54 -13.62 -11.91 -8.85
CA LEU A 54 -14.22 -10.58 -8.79
C LEU A 54 -14.34 -10.08 -7.35
N ASN A 55 -14.81 -10.92 -6.44
CA ASN A 55 -14.94 -10.57 -5.03
C ASN A 55 -13.59 -10.30 -4.37
N GLU A 56 -12.57 -11.09 -4.68
CA GLU A 56 -11.20 -10.85 -4.23
C GLU A 56 -10.63 -9.53 -4.78
N ALA A 57 -10.85 -9.24 -6.07
CA ALA A 57 -10.42 -7.99 -6.68
C ALA A 57 -11.12 -6.78 -6.05
N ASN A 58 -12.43 -6.87 -5.82
CA ASN A 58 -13.20 -5.83 -5.14
C ASN A 58 -12.72 -5.59 -3.71
N LYS A 59 -12.38 -6.66 -2.98
CA LYS A 59 -11.82 -6.56 -1.62
C LYS A 59 -10.48 -5.83 -1.63
N LYS A 60 -9.54 -6.24 -2.50
CA LYS A 60 -8.22 -5.60 -2.63
C LYS A 60 -8.35 -4.13 -3.05
N HIS A 61 -9.26 -3.83 -3.97
CA HIS A 61 -9.52 -2.45 -4.40
C HIS A 61 -10.05 -1.60 -3.25
N LYS A 62 -10.94 -2.15 -2.42
CA LYS A 62 -11.45 -1.45 -1.24
C LYS A 62 -10.35 -1.19 -0.21
N GLU A 63 -9.52 -2.20 0.07
CA GLU A 63 -8.36 -2.05 0.97
C GLU A 63 -7.39 -0.96 0.46
N ALA A 64 -7.10 -0.93 -0.85
CA ALA A 64 -6.26 0.10 -1.46
C ALA A 64 -6.90 1.51 -1.42
N LEU A 65 -8.23 1.61 -1.52
CA LEU A 65 -8.93 2.88 -1.34
C LEU A 65 -8.81 3.39 0.10
N ASP A 66 -9.02 2.50 1.09
CA ASP A 66 -8.93 2.82 2.50
C ASP A 66 -7.49 3.27 2.87
N GLU A 67 -6.47 2.59 2.35
CA GLU A 67 -5.05 2.98 2.49
C GLU A 67 -4.76 4.35 1.88
N ASN A 68 -5.27 4.62 0.67
CA ASN A 68 -5.11 5.91 0.01
C ASN A 68 -5.82 7.04 0.76
N GLU A 69 -7.00 6.79 1.33
CA GLU A 69 -7.72 7.78 2.13
C GLU A 69 -6.91 8.17 3.38
N ASN A 70 -6.32 7.18 4.06
CA ASN A 70 -5.43 7.42 5.19
C ASN A 70 -4.19 8.24 4.79
N LEU A 71 -3.56 7.92 3.65
CA LEU A 71 -2.43 8.68 3.13
C LEU A 71 -2.82 10.14 2.83
N ILE A 72 -3.96 10.35 2.19
CA ILE A 72 -4.48 11.70 1.89
C ILE A 72 -4.74 12.46 3.19
N LEU A 73 -5.26 11.81 4.23
CA LEU A 73 -5.48 12.43 5.53
C LEU A 73 -4.17 12.88 6.18
N GLU A 74 -3.14 12.04 6.17
CA GLU A 74 -1.81 12.37 6.68
C GLU A 74 -1.17 13.52 5.88
N GLN A 75 -1.25 13.49 4.55
CA GLN A 75 -0.78 14.58 3.71
C GLN A 75 -1.52 15.90 4.01
N LYS A 76 -2.84 15.86 4.25
CA LYS A 76 -3.62 17.04 4.66
C LYS A 76 -3.16 17.56 6.03
N LYS A 77 -2.83 16.69 6.99
CA LYS A 77 -2.28 17.10 8.29
C LYS A 77 -0.92 17.78 8.12
N LEU A 78 -0.03 17.22 7.30
CA LEU A 78 1.28 17.81 7.00
C LEU A 78 1.12 19.19 6.35
N ILE A 79 0.25 19.33 5.34
CA ILE A 79 -0.04 20.62 4.70
C ILE A 79 -0.52 21.66 5.71
N ARG A 80 -1.38 21.27 6.66
CA ARG A 80 -1.81 22.19 7.73
C ARG A 80 -0.64 22.58 8.63
N SER A 81 0.20 21.64 9.03
CA SER A 81 1.39 21.91 9.84
C SER A 81 2.31 22.92 9.16
N LEU A 82 2.66 22.67 7.89
CA LEU A 82 3.51 23.56 7.10
C LEU A 82 2.90 24.95 6.93
N ARG A 83 1.57 25.05 6.72
CA ARG A 83 0.88 26.35 6.68
C ARG A 83 0.96 27.11 8.00
N HIS A 84 0.83 26.43 9.13
CA HIS A 84 0.99 27.06 10.44
C HIS A 84 2.42 27.53 10.66
N GLU A 85 3.42 26.74 10.26
CA GLU A 85 4.82 27.10 10.37
C GLU A 85 5.18 28.30 9.48
N ILE A 86 4.73 28.31 8.22
CA ILE A 86 4.88 29.46 7.31
C ILE A 86 4.25 30.71 7.94
N LEU A 87 3.03 30.61 8.44
CA LEU A 87 2.34 31.75 9.04
C LEU A 87 3.04 32.23 10.33
N HIS A 88 3.60 31.32 11.11
CA HIS A 88 4.41 31.64 12.27
C HIS A 88 5.73 32.35 11.88
N LEU A 89 6.43 31.86 10.86
CA LEU A 89 7.64 32.48 10.33
C LEU A 89 7.35 33.85 9.71
N GLN A 90 6.26 33.99 8.97
CA GLN A 90 5.82 35.29 8.43
C GLN A 90 5.55 36.28 9.57
N LYS A 91 4.84 35.87 10.62
CA LYS A 91 4.63 36.71 11.81
C LYS A 91 5.94 37.12 12.48
N ARG A 92 6.89 36.19 12.61
CA ARG A 92 8.23 36.47 13.15
C ARG A 92 8.97 37.48 12.28
N LEU A 93 8.96 37.30 10.96
CA LEU A 93 9.60 38.21 10.01
C LEU A 93 8.99 39.62 10.11
N THR A 94 7.67 39.74 10.07
CA THR A 94 7.00 41.04 10.21
C THR A 94 7.28 41.70 11.56
N LYS A 95 7.48 40.91 12.63
CA LYS A 95 7.83 41.44 13.94
C LYS A 95 9.27 41.98 13.95
N VAL A 96 10.21 41.27 13.34
CA VAL A 96 11.60 41.73 13.19
C VAL A 96 11.67 43.01 12.33
N GLU A 97 10.92 43.05 11.22
CA GLU A 97 10.82 44.23 10.35
C GLU A 97 10.16 45.43 11.04
N ALA A 98 9.07 45.21 11.80
CA ALA A 98 8.34 46.27 12.50
C ALA A 98 9.08 46.79 13.73
N GLU A 99 9.84 45.94 14.43
CA GLU A 99 10.65 46.34 15.59
C GLU A 99 11.98 46.97 15.19
N GLY A 100 12.34 46.99 13.89
CA GLY A 100 13.58 47.59 13.40
C GLY A 100 14.84 46.97 14.01
N ILE A 101 14.71 45.78 14.59
CA ILE A 101 15.82 45.04 15.17
C ILE A 101 16.51 44.37 13.99
N MET A 102 17.39 45.10 13.30
CA MET A 102 18.64 44.46 12.89
C MET A 102 19.13 43.79 14.16
N GLU A 103 19.16 42.45 14.21
CA GLU A 103 19.74 41.73 15.34
C GLU A 103 21.03 42.46 15.68
N PRO A 104 21.14 43.12 16.85
CA PRO A 104 22.40 43.74 17.21
C PRO A 104 23.39 42.59 17.11
N SER A 105 24.46 42.74 16.33
CA SER A 105 25.50 41.74 16.26
C SER A 105 25.92 41.45 17.70
N ILE A 106 25.43 40.35 18.27
CA ILE A 106 25.71 39.98 19.66
C ILE A 106 27.12 39.41 19.60
N MET A 107 28.10 40.30 19.66
CA MET A 107 29.49 39.90 19.76
C MET A 107 29.67 39.25 21.12
N PHE A 108 30.17 38.02 21.12
CA PHE A 108 30.53 37.33 22.35
C PHE A 108 31.65 38.13 23.06
N THR A 109 31.35 38.65 24.24
CA THR A 109 32.21 39.60 24.95
C THR A 109 33.12 38.91 25.96
N ARG A 110 34.12 39.65 26.47
CA ARG A 110 34.96 39.19 27.58
C ARG A 110 34.15 38.80 28.83
N LEU A 111 33.09 39.54 29.12
CA LEU A 111 32.20 39.25 30.25
C LEU A 111 31.41 37.95 30.04
N ASP A 112 31.07 37.62 28.80
CA ASP A 112 30.36 36.37 28.48
C ASP A 112 31.28 35.16 28.66
N ALA A 113 32.55 35.26 28.27
CA ALA A 113 33.52 34.19 28.57
C ALA A 113 33.78 34.02 30.06
N GLU A 114 33.94 35.10 30.83
CA GLU A 114 34.17 34.99 32.28
C GLU A 114 32.99 34.32 32.99
N ARG A 115 31.74 34.64 32.61
CA ARG A 115 30.53 33.98 33.12
C ARG A 115 30.45 32.51 32.71
N ASN A 116 30.80 32.21 31.46
CA ASN A 116 30.76 30.85 30.94
C ASN A 116 31.87 29.99 31.54
N GLU A 117 33.06 30.54 31.76
CA GLU A 117 34.18 29.88 32.44
C GLU A 117 33.78 29.44 33.85
N GLN A 118 33.17 30.33 34.65
CA GLN A 118 32.68 29.99 35.99
C GLN A 118 31.62 28.88 35.94
N THR A 119 30.72 28.94 34.96
CA THR A 119 29.66 27.94 34.78
C THR A 119 30.25 26.58 34.40
N LEU A 120 31.22 26.57 33.48
CA LEU A 120 31.89 25.35 33.04
C LEU A 120 32.77 24.76 34.14
N GLN A 121 33.55 25.56 34.88
CA GLN A 121 34.32 25.11 36.04
C GLN A 121 33.43 24.43 37.08
N HIS A 122 32.28 25.01 37.37
CA HIS A 122 31.31 24.42 38.28
C HIS A 122 30.66 23.14 37.71
N ALA A 123 30.49 23.04 36.39
CA ALA A 123 30.00 21.83 35.73
C ALA A 123 31.04 20.70 35.74
N VAL A 124 32.33 21.01 35.58
CA VAL A 124 33.46 20.08 35.74
C VAL A 124 33.55 19.59 37.17
N TYR A 125 33.48 20.49 38.15
CA TYR A 125 33.46 20.12 39.57
C TYR A 125 32.30 19.16 39.91
N LYS A 126 31.15 19.33 39.24
CA LYS A 126 29.99 18.43 39.36
C LYS A 126 30.08 17.14 38.53
N GLY A 127 31.18 16.91 37.83
CA GLY A 127 31.38 15.74 36.96
C GLY A 127 30.44 15.70 35.76
N LYS A 128 29.80 16.81 35.39
CA LYS A 128 28.85 16.89 34.26
C LYS A 128 29.54 17.12 32.91
N VAL A 129 30.76 17.62 32.93
CA VAL A 129 31.57 17.93 31.75
C VAL A 129 32.97 17.35 31.98
N PRO A 130 33.54 16.59 31.02
CA PRO A 130 34.92 16.13 31.07
C PRO A 130 35.90 17.31 31.07
N GLU A 131 37.03 17.15 31.78
CA GLU A 131 38.06 18.19 31.89
C GLU A 131 38.66 18.57 30.51
N GLU A 132 38.81 17.60 29.62
CA GLU A 132 39.26 17.80 28.24
C GLU A 132 38.33 18.77 27.49
N THR A 133 37.01 18.55 27.55
CA THR A 133 36.00 19.41 26.92
C THR A 133 35.99 20.83 27.53
N TYR A 134 36.28 20.96 28.83
CA TYR A 134 36.41 22.27 29.46
C TYR A 134 37.60 23.06 28.90
N THR A 135 38.76 22.42 28.76
CA THR A 135 39.97 23.09 28.25
C THR A 135 39.81 23.57 26.81
N GLU A 136 39.19 22.76 25.95
CA GLU A 136 38.89 23.11 24.56
C GLU A 136 37.93 24.30 24.46
N LEU A 137 36.81 24.24 25.20
CA LEU A 137 35.81 25.31 25.21
C LEU A 137 36.37 26.61 25.79
N ASN A 138 37.16 26.54 26.85
CA ASN A 138 37.76 27.74 27.44
C ASN A 138 38.78 28.41 26.50
N THR A 139 39.54 27.59 25.77
CA THR A 139 40.48 28.08 24.75
C THR A 139 39.75 28.76 23.60
N ALA A 140 38.70 28.13 23.06
CA ALA A 140 37.91 28.70 21.97
C ALA A 140 37.23 30.02 22.35
N MET A 141 36.68 30.13 23.57
CA MET A 141 36.11 31.38 24.08
C MET A 141 37.16 32.48 24.22
N THR A 142 38.34 32.14 24.75
CA THR A 142 39.47 33.07 24.90
C THR A 142 39.98 33.57 23.55
N ASP A 143 40.09 32.69 22.56
CA ASP A 143 40.55 33.03 21.23
C ASP A 143 39.53 33.90 20.48
N TYR A 144 38.23 33.64 20.63
CA TYR A 144 37.17 34.47 20.08
C TYR A 144 37.23 35.92 20.58
N ILE A 145 37.50 36.12 21.87
CA ILE A 145 37.62 37.47 22.45
C ILE A 145 38.90 38.17 22.01
N ARG A 146 39.96 37.42 21.70
CA ARG A 146 41.24 37.98 21.23
C ARG A 146 41.20 38.42 19.77
N LEU A 147 40.34 37.84 18.94
CA LEU A 147 40.18 38.17 17.51
C LEU A 147 39.95 39.68 17.24
N PRO A 148 39.06 40.41 17.96
CA PRO A 148 38.91 41.85 17.75
C PRO A 148 40.12 42.71 18.19
N SER A 149 41.04 42.17 19.00
CA SER A 149 42.25 42.87 19.44
C SER A 149 43.48 42.68 18.54
N GLN A 150 43.39 41.83 17.51
CA GLN A 150 44.50 41.55 16.57
C GLN A 150 44.42 42.35 15.26
N GLN A 151 43.38 43.15 15.05
CA GLN A 151 43.18 43.93 13.83
C GLN A 151 43.66 45.39 13.92
N PHE A 152 44.43 45.75 14.95
CA PHE A 152 45.12 47.05 15.07
C PHE A 152 46.58 46.87 15.45
#